data_AF-A0AAU0NYW5-F1
#
_entry.id   AF-A0AAU0NYW5-F1
#
_cell.length_a   1.000
_cell.length_b   1.000
_cell.length_c   1.000
_cell.angle_alpha   90.00
_cell.angle_beta   90.00
_cell.angle_gamma   90.00
#
_symmetry.space_group_name_H-M   'P 1'
#
loop_
_entity.id
_entity.type
_entity.pdbx_description
1 polymer ?
#
loop_
_entity_poly.entity_id
_entity_poly.type
_entity_poly.pdbx_seq_one_letter_code
_entity_poly.pdbx_strand_id
1 'polypeptide(L)'
;MRHGYGHHMGLGFYGSYILIFFLLIILTLIFFLLKNQSPASPFIIKQISILKEKYASGTISVDEYTERKSIIENTKYSSPYTPMLLERYAECSISTEEFLNIKNEIESNKNDSFICEQLAKGELSYNKFKLK
;
A
#
# COMPACT_ATOMS: atom_id res chain seq x y z
N MET A 1 46.22 9.52 43.39
CA MET A 1 44.92 9.58 44.08
C MET A 1 43.84 9.68 43.02
N ARG A 2 43.15 8.57 42.72
CA ARG A 2 42.05 8.49 41.75
C ARG A 2 40.76 8.54 42.55
N HIS A 3 40.06 9.67 42.54
CA HIS A 3 38.69 9.75 43.01
C HIS A 3 37.79 9.96 41.80
N GLY A 4 37.02 8.92 41.50
CA GLY A 4 35.87 9.00 40.61
C GLY A 4 34.60 9.36 41.40
N TYR A 5 33.50 9.32 40.65
CA TYR A 5 32.10 9.41 41.07
C TYR A 5 31.55 10.83 41.29
N GLY A 6 30.50 11.14 40.52
CA GLY A 6 29.67 12.31 40.75
C GLY A 6 28.87 12.84 39.55
N HIS A 7 28.76 12.13 38.42
CA HIS A 7 27.91 12.55 37.31
C HIS A 7 26.41 12.29 37.57
N HIS A 8 25.84 12.88 38.62
CA HIS A 8 24.39 12.98 38.78
C HIS A 8 24.08 14.22 39.60
N MET A 9 22.95 14.88 39.29
CA MET A 9 22.35 16.09 39.90
C MET A 9 22.62 17.39 39.12
N GLY A 10 21.65 18.02 38.45
CA GLY A 10 20.24 17.70 38.34
C GLY A 10 19.52 18.56 37.29
N LEU A 11 18.72 17.92 36.46
CA LEU A 11 17.50 18.49 35.88
C LEU A 11 16.34 18.03 36.77
N GLY A 12 16.33 18.56 38.00
CA GLY A 12 15.36 18.20 39.03
C GLY A 12 13.93 18.54 38.58
N PHE A 13 13.00 17.63 38.83
CA PHE A 13 11.54 17.69 38.63
C PHE A 13 11.05 18.17 37.24
N TYR A 14 11.44 19.34 36.76
CA TYR A 14 11.15 19.89 35.42
C TYR A 14 11.57 18.99 34.27
N GLY A 15 12.70 18.26 34.38
CA GLY A 15 13.10 17.29 33.37
C GLY A 15 12.10 16.14 33.21
N SER A 16 11.49 15.70 34.32
CA SER A 16 10.46 14.67 34.28
C SER A 16 9.16 15.17 33.63
N TYR A 17 8.76 16.41 33.90
CA TYR A 17 7.59 17.03 33.26
C TYR A 17 7.79 17.22 31.75
N ILE A 18 8.98 17.62 31.32
CA ILE A 18 9.31 17.74 29.89
C ILE A 18 9.26 16.36 29.20
N LEU A 19 9.81 15.32 29.84
CA LEU A 19 9.74 13.95 29.33
C LEU A 19 8.30 13.44 29.21
N ILE A 20 7.47 13.69 30.22
CA ILE A 20 6.06 13.30 30.22
C ILE A 20 5.30 14.02 29.10
N PHE A 21 5.57 15.31 28.88
CA PHE A 21 4.96 16.08 27.80
C PHE A 21 5.36 15.54 26.42
N PHE A 22 6.65 15.23 26.22
CA PHE A 22 7.12 14.57 25.00
C PHE A 22 6.46 13.22 24.76
N LEU A 23 6.30 12.41 25.82
CA LEU A 23 5.64 11.12 25.73
C LEU A 23 4.17 11.27 25.31
N LEU A 24 3.45 12.25 25.86
CA LEU A 24 2.07 12.55 25.44
C LEU A 24 1.98 13.02 23.98
N ILE A 25 2.94 13.83 23.51
CA ILE A 25 3.00 14.23 22.10
C ILE A 25 3.23 13.00 21.20
N ILE A 26 4.16 12.13 21.56
CA ILE A 26 4.42 10.90 20.78
C ILE A 26 3.18 10.00 20.79
N LEU A 27 2.51 9.85 21.93
CA LEU A 27 1.30 9.04 22.04
C LEU A 27 0.17 9.57 21.16
N THR A 28 -0.04 10.89 21.17
CA THR A 28 -1.06 11.55 20.33
C THR A 28 -0.73 11.45 18.84
N LEU A 29 0.56 11.56 18.47
CA LEU A 29 1.01 11.34 17.09
C LEU A 29 0.74 9.91 16.63
N ILE A 30 1.10 8.91 17.44
CA ILE A 30 0.85 7.49 17.15
C ILE A 30 -0.66 7.24 17.02
N PHE A 31 -1.47 7.76 17.94
CA PHE A 31 -2.92 7.62 17.90
C PHE A 31 -3.52 8.24 16.63
N PHE A 32 -3.05 9.42 16.22
CA PHE A 32 -3.50 10.08 15.00
C PHE A 32 -3.10 9.29 13.74
N LEU A 33 -1.89 8.73 13.71
CA LEU A 33 -1.41 7.87 12.62
C LEU A 33 -2.26 6.60 12.50
N LEU A 34 -2.56 5.93 13.62
CA LEU A 34 -3.41 4.73 13.64
C LEU A 34 -4.86 5.05 13.26
N LYS A 35 -5.42 6.17 13.73
CA LYS A 35 -6.78 6.60 13.38
C LYS A 35 -6.92 6.94 11.89
N ASN A 36 -5.86 7.42 11.26
CA ASN A 36 -5.85 7.73 9.82
C ASN A 36 -5.61 6.50 8.93
N GLN A 37 -5.33 5.32 9.51
CA GLN A 37 -5.40 4.08 8.75
C GLN A 37 -6.88 3.81 8.45
N SER A 38 -7.31 4.26 7.28
CA SER A 38 -8.66 4.00 6.80
C SER A 38 -8.88 2.49 6.80
N PRO A 39 -9.99 1.98 7.40
CA PRO A 39 -10.27 0.56 7.36
C PRO A 39 -10.25 0.10 5.91
N ALA A 40 -9.48 -0.96 5.64
CA ALA A 40 -9.37 -1.51 4.29
C ALA A 40 -10.77 -1.76 3.75
N SER A 41 -11.05 -1.28 2.53
CA SER A 41 -12.38 -1.45 1.96
C SER A 41 -12.70 -2.94 1.80
N PRO A 42 -13.97 -3.36 1.88
CA PRO A 42 -14.36 -4.77 1.71
C PRO A 42 -13.83 -5.39 0.42
N PHE A 43 -13.69 -4.57 -0.63
CA PHE A 43 -13.09 -4.95 -1.89
C PHE A 43 -11.60 -5.30 -1.74
N ILE A 44 -10.79 -4.45 -1.09
CA ILE A 44 -9.37 -4.75 -0.83
C ILE A 44 -9.22 -6.05 -0.06
N ILE A 45 -10.06 -6.27 0.96
CA ILE A 45 -10.05 -7.51 1.76
C ILE A 45 -10.31 -8.72 0.86
N LYS A 46 -11.29 -8.63 -0.05
CA LYS A 46 -11.56 -9.69 -1.03
C LYS A 46 -10.33 -9.95 -1.92
N GLN A 47 -9.70 -8.91 -2.45
CA GLN A 47 -8.53 -9.08 -3.31
C GLN A 47 -7.33 -9.71 -2.58
N ILE A 48 -7.10 -9.32 -1.33
CA ILE A 48 -6.05 -9.92 -0.49
C ILE A 48 -6.37 -11.39 -0.19
N SER A 49 -7.65 -11.76 -0.05
CA SER A 49 -8.04 -13.15 0.16
C SER A 49 -7.72 -14.03 -1.06
N ILE A 50 -7.94 -13.51 -2.28
CA ILE A 50 -7.57 -14.19 -3.53
C ILE A 50 -6.05 -14.39 -3.61
N LEU A 51 -5.27 -13.34 -3.32
CA LEU A 51 -3.81 -13.46 -3.26
C LEU A 51 -3.34 -14.48 -2.21
N LYS A 52 -4.00 -14.52 -1.05
CA LYS A 52 -3.66 -15.46 0.02
C LYS A 52 -3.92 -16.90 -0.41
N GLU A 53 -4.99 -17.15 -1.16
CA GLU A 53 -5.26 -18.45 -1.76
C GLU A 53 -4.15 -18.86 -2.75
N LYS A 54 -3.71 -17.95 -3.62
CA LYS A 54 -2.61 -18.19 -4.57
C LYS A 54 -1.27 -18.45 -3.90
N TYR A 55 -1.01 -17.78 -2.78
CA TYR A 55 0.16 -18.04 -1.96
C TYR A 55 0.08 -19.43 -1.28
N ALA A 56 -1.09 -19.77 -0.74
CA ALA A 56 -1.31 -21.08 -0.11
C ALA A 56 -1.22 -22.24 -1.11
N SER A 57 -1.59 -22.03 -2.38
CA SER A 57 -1.39 -23.00 -3.46
C SER A 57 0.04 -23.08 -3.97
N GLY A 58 0.96 -22.23 -3.48
CA GLY A 58 2.35 -22.16 -3.94
C GLY A 58 2.53 -21.59 -5.34
N THR A 59 1.52 -20.88 -5.88
CA THR A 59 1.58 -20.28 -7.22
C THR A 59 2.47 -19.04 -7.25
N ILE A 60 2.58 -18.33 -6.14
CA ILE A 60 3.41 -17.14 -5.97
C ILE A 60 4.34 -17.29 -4.78
N SER A 61 5.51 -16.63 -4.84
CA SER A 61 6.46 -16.59 -3.72
C SER A 61 5.99 -15.65 -2.61
N VAL A 62 6.66 -15.71 -1.44
CA VAL A 62 6.40 -14.78 -0.34
C VAL A 62 6.73 -13.34 -0.71
N ASP A 63 7.77 -13.14 -1.53
CA ASP A 63 8.21 -11.83 -1.98
C ASP A 63 7.16 -11.24 -2.94
N GLU A 64 6.71 -12.03 -3.92
CA GLU A 64 5.64 -11.64 -4.85
C GLU A 64 4.32 -11.36 -4.13
N TYR A 65 3.96 -12.18 -3.14
CA TYR A 65 2.77 -11.95 -2.33
C TYR A 65 2.84 -10.61 -1.61
N THR A 66 3.99 -10.31 -0.99
CA THR A 66 4.19 -9.08 -0.23
C THR A 66 4.17 -7.84 -1.13
N GLU A 67 4.81 -7.92 -2.30
CA GLU A 67 4.80 -6.88 -3.32
C GLU A 67 3.36 -6.61 -3.82
N ARG A 68 2.66 -7.66 -4.27
CA ARG A 68 1.30 -7.56 -4.80
C ARG A 68 0.34 -7.01 -3.75
N LYS A 69 0.42 -7.51 -2.51
CA LYS A 69 -0.40 -7.03 -1.40
C LYS A 69 -0.19 -5.53 -1.16
N SER A 70 1.06 -5.08 -1.10
CA SER A 70 1.39 -3.67 -0.88
C SER A 70 0.82 -2.78 -1.98
N ILE A 71 0.89 -3.22 -3.24
CA ILE A 71 0.34 -2.48 -4.38
C ILE A 71 -1.19 -2.39 -4.29
N ILE A 72 -1.88 -3.48 -3.95
CA ILE A 72 -3.34 -3.49 -3.82
C ILE A 72 -3.78 -2.54 -2.70
N GLU A 73 -3.16 -2.61 -1.52
CA GLU A 73 -3.50 -1.78 -0.36
C GLU A 73 -3.26 -0.28 -0.60
N ASN A 74 -2.19 0.07 -1.34
CA ASN A 74 -1.83 1.46 -1.61
C ASN A 74 -2.47 2.04 -2.89
N THR A 75 -3.13 1.22 -3.71
CA THR A 75 -3.76 1.71 -4.94
C THR A 75 -5.03 2.48 -4.64
N LYS A 76 -5.07 3.75 -5.04
CA LYS A 76 -6.27 4.58 -4.99
C LYS A 76 -7.23 4.23 -6.11
N TYR A 77 -8.53 4.24 -5.79
CA TYR A 77 -9.62 4.08 -6.74
C TYR A 77 -9.87 5.37 -7.50
N SER A 78 -8.92 5.76 -8.35
CA SER A 78 -8.99 7.00 -9.14
C SER A 78 -9.99 6.89 -10.31
N SER A 79 -10.24 5.67 -10.80
CA SER A 79 -11.06 5.41 -11.99
C SER A 79 -12.04 4.26 -11.76
N PRO A 80 -13.22 4.25 -12.42
CA PRO A 80 -14.17 3.13 -12.35
C PRO A 80 -13.59 1.80 -12.87
N TYR A 81 -12.50 1.85 -13.64
CA TYR A 81 -11.83 0.66 -14.20
C TYR A 81 -10.74 0.08 -13.29
N THR A 82 -10.29 0.84 -12.29
CA THR A 82 -9.26 0.39 -11.34
C THR A 82 -9.64 -0.90 -10.59
N PRO A 83 -10.89 -1.09 -10.12
CA PRO A 83 -11.30 -2.35 -9.50
C PRO A 83 -11.13 -3.56 -10.41
N MET A 84 -11.52 -3.47 -11.69
CA MET A 84 -11.40 -4.59 -12.64
C MET A 84 -9.94 -4.96 -12.88
N LEU A 85 -9.07 -3.95 -12.97
CA LEU A 85 -7.63 -4.16 -13.12
C LEU A 85 -7.00 -4.80 -11.87
N LEU A 86 -7.40 -4.35 -10.67
CA LEU A 86 -6.99 -4.93 -9.40
C LEU A 86 -7.46 -6.39 -9.24
N GLU A 87 -8.62 -6.72 -9.81
CA GLU A 87 -9.13 -8.09 -9.82
C GLU A 87 -8.20 -9.05 -10.54
N ARG A 88 -7.85 -8.72 -11.78
CA ARG A 88 -6.89 -9.50 -12.58
C ARG A 88 -5.50 -9.55 -11.97
N TYR A 89 -5.07 -8.46 -11.33
CA TYR A 89 -3.78 -8.42 -10.65
C TYR A 89 -3.73 -9.35 -9.44
N ALA A 90 -4.81 -9.41 -8.65
CA ALA A 90 -4.93 -10.32 -7.51
C ALA A 90 -4.99 -11.79 -7.93
N GLU A 91 -5.64 -12.08 -9.07
CA GLU A 91 -5.69 -13.43 -9.65
C GLU A 91 -4.34 -13.91 -10.22
N CYS A 92 -3.34 -13.02 -10.25
CA CYS A 92 -2.04 -13.25 -10.90
C CYS A 92 -2.13 -13.42 -12.42
N SER A 93 -3.19 -12.88 -13.04
CA SER A 93 -3.42 -12.91 -14.49
C SER A 93 -2.55 -11.91 -15.27
N ILE A 94 -1.97 -10.93 -14.58
CA ILE A 94 -1.06 -9.92 -15.14
C ILE A 94 0.14 -9.70 -14.20
N SER A 95 1.25 -9.21 -14.77
CA SER A 95 2.46 -8.83 -14.02
C SER A 95 2.33 -7.44 -13.38
N THR A 96 3.23 -7.12 -12.44
CA THR A 96 3.32 -5.79 -11.85
C THR A 96 3.55 -4.71 -12.92
N GLU A 97 4.43 -4.99 -13.89
CA GLU A 97 4.73 -4.05 -14.97
C GLU A 97 3.52 -3.76 -15.84
N GLU A 98 2.79 -4.81 -16.25
CA GLU A 98 1.57 -4.66 -17.05
C GLU A 98 0.49 -3.91 -16.28
N PHE A 99 0.32 -4.23 -14.99
CA PHE A 99 -0.62 -3.52 -14.11
C PHE A 99 -0.32 -2.01 -14.07
N LEU A 100 0.94 -1.63 -13.82
CA LEU A 100 1.34 -0.23 -13.72
C LEU A 100 1.17 0.50 -15.05
N ASN A 101 1.52 -0.14 -16.16
CA ASN A 101 1.36 0.42 -17.48
C ASN A 101 -0.11 0.69 -17.82
N ILE A 102 -1.00 -0.29 -17.60
CA ILE A 102 -2.44 -0.12 -17.84
C ILE A 102 -3.03 0.94 -16.90
N LYS A 103 -2.62 0.94 -15.62
CA LYS A 103 -3.07 1.94 -14.66
C LYS A 103 -2.69 3.36 -15.11
N ASN A 104 -1.45 3.57 -15.54
CA ASN A 104 -1.00 4.86 -16.03
C ASN A 104 -1.79 5.33 -17.25
N GLU A 105 -2.13 4.42 -18.17
CA GLU A 105 -2.99 4.76 -19.32
C GLU A 105 -4.39 5.20 -18.89
N ILE A 106 -5.00 4.46 -17.97
CA ILE A 106 -6.35 4.77 -17.43
C ILE A 106 -6.33 6.12 -16.70
N GLU A 107 -5.29 6.40 -15.90
CA GLU A 107 -5.17 7.66 -15.15
C GLU A 107 -4.77 8.85 -16.04
N SER A 108 -4.09 8.61 -17.17
CA SER A 108 -3.69 9.67 -18.11
C SER A 108 -4.88 10.38 -18.77
N ASN A 109 -6.06 9.76 -18.76
CA ASN A 109 -7.31 10.26 -19.35
C ASN A 109 -7.18 10.66 -20.84
N LYS A 110 -6.16 10.13 -21.54
CA LYS A 110 -5.89 10.39 -22.96
C LYS A 110 -6.72 9.50 -23.88
N ASN A 111 -7.17 8.36 -23.38
CA ASN A 111 -7.82 7.32 -24.15
C ASN A 111 -9.33 7.30 -23.86
N ASP A 112 -10.09 6.84 -24.84
CA ASP A 112 -11.53 6.65 -24.68
C ASP A 112 -11.85 5.68 -23.54
N SER A 113 -12.95 5.97 -22.86
CA SER A 113 -13.54 5.16 -21.79
C SER A 113 -13.63 3.67 -22.19
N PHE A 114 -13.96 3.39 -23.44
CA PHE A 114 -14.05 2.03 -24.00
C PHE A 114 -12.70 1.31 -24.08
N ILE A 115 -11.62 2.03 -24.43
CA ILE A 115 -10.27 1.45 -24.48
C ILE A 115 -9.80 1.14 -23.05
N CYS A 116 -10.03 2.07 -22.12
CA CYS A 116 -9.71 1.88 -20.70
C CYS A 116 -10.44 0.66 -20.11
N GLU A 117 -11.72 0.48 -20.45
CA GLU A 117 -12.51 -0.69 -20.05
C GLU A 117 -11.93 -1.99 -20.61
N GLN A 118 -11.63 -2.03 -21.91
CA GLN A 118 -11.07 -3.24 -22.54
C GLN A 118 -9.68 -3.61 -21.99
N LEU A 119 -8.83 -2.62 -21.72
CA LEU A 119 -7.53 -2.84 -21.08
C LEU A 119 -7.69 -3.40 -19.66
N ALA A 120 -8.62 -2.84 -18.89
CA ALA A 120 -8.89 -3.30 -17.53
C ALA A 120 -9.46 -4.72 -17.52
N LYS A 121 -10.43 -5.04 -18.38
CA LYS A 121 -11.00 -6.40 -18.53
C LYS A 121 -10.02 -7.42 -19.11
N GLY A 122 -9.03 -6.98 -19.87
CA GLY A 122 -8.06 -7.86 -20.53
C GLY A 122 -8.49 -8.34 -21.92
N GLU A 123 -9.58 -7.79 -22.45
CA GLU A 123 -10.01 -8.01 -23.84
C GLU A 123 -9.00 -7.43 -24.83
N LEU A 124 -8.31 -6.34 -24.42
CA LEU A 124 -7.20 -5.75 -25.15
C LEU A 124 -5.90 -5.96 -24.37
N SER A 125 -4.94 -6.68 -24.98
CA SER A 125 -3.58 -6.79 -24.44
C SER A 125 -2.85 -5.45 -24.56
N TYR A 126 -2.14 -5.05 -23.50
CA TYR A 126 -1.36 -3.81 -23.48
C TYR A 126 -0.33 -3.74 -24.63
N ASN A 127 0.31 -4.86 -24.97
CA ASN A 127 1.26 -4.92 -26.08
C ASN A 127 0.60 -4.60 -27.42
N LYS A 128 -0.64 -5.08 -27.64
CA LYS A 128 -1.41 -4.80 -28.85
C LYS A 128 -1.89 -3.35 -28.89
N PHE A 129 -2.21 -2.77 -27.74
CA PHE A 129 -2.56 -1.36 -27.61
C PHE A 129 -1.38 -0.44 -27.97
N LYS A 130 -0.19 -0.74 -27.47
CA LYS A 130 1.02 0.09 -27.71
C LYS A 130 1.54 0.04 -29.15
N LEU A 131 1.19 -1.00 -29.90
CA LEU A 131 1.57 -1.16 -31.31
C LEU A 131 0.66 -0.39 -32.28
N LYS A 132 -0.41 0.24 -31.78
CA LYS A 132 -1.38 1.00 -32.58
C LYS A 132 -1.04 2.49 -32.56
#